data_AF-A0AA91B803-F1
#
_entry.id   AF-A0AA91B803-F1
#
_cell.length_a   1.000
_cell.length_b   1.000
_cell.length_c   1.000
_cell.angle_alpha   90.00
_cell.angle_beta   90.00
_cell.angle_gamma   90.00
#
_symmetry.space_group_name_H-M   'P 1'
#
loop_
_entity.id
_entity.type
_entity.pdbx_description
1 polymer ?
#
loop_
_entity_poly.entity_id
_entity_poly.type
_entity_poly.pdbx_seq_one_letter_code
_entity_poly.pdbx_strand_id
1 'polypeptide(L)'
;MTVEIELKFMATPEAIATLPERLTSWPSQHYAPQTLTNIYFETADNRLRQHDMGLRIRGYDGRYEMTMKTGGKVVGGLHQRPEYNVDIDSDKLDLARFPTDIWPEGWDIAELQTALTPLFRTDFTREKWVITYGESEIELALDQGAISSTHAGELSEPLSEIELELKQGNQADLLALAAELAPIGGLRQSNLSKAARGYHLAQGNPPRELRPLLVLQPTPKSTVEQGMVAGLEMALDHWQYHEELWLRGEPAAKAMIGEALAVIRQTLAIFGGLVPRKASTDLRASLTALEPQLESKNVNAEQLCYSVDYLKSKLALTSWLVTAGWRPFMDAKAQAKFDGSFKRFCDIMLSRSAADLKEAFSQNMDDDGYVAQLPRLNRQIIVFQLLSGFYPQSEWHPYIDAWFGLQLAIKERQGHWRDTARKEALAQAAFWLNGAVR
;
A
#
# COMPACT_ATOMS: atom_id res chain seq x y z
N MET A 1 19.28 5.15 -17.27
CA MET A 1 18.15 4.71 -16.44
C MET A 1 18.71 4.00 -15.22
N THR A 2 18.44 4.52 -14.03
CA THR A 2 18.62 3.78 -12.77
C THR A 2 17.24 3.46 -12.21
N VAL A 3 17.10 2.30 -11.57
CA VAL A 3 15.91 2.01 -10.77
C VAL A 3 16.26 2.36 -9.34
N GLU A 4 15.64 3.43 -8.83
CA GLU A 4 15.74 3.81 -7.43
C GLU A 4 14.88 2.83 -6.61
N ILE A 5 15.45 2.24 -5.56
CA ILE A 5 14.75 1.38 -4.61
C ILE A 5 14.88 1.99 -3.22
N GLU A 6 13.78 2.53 -2.69
CA GLU A 6 13.78 3.20 -1.39
C GLU A 6 12.62 2.76 -0.50
N LEU A 7 12.85 2.69 0.82
CA LEU A 7 11.82 2.49 1.83
C LEU A 7 11.61 3.78 2.63
N LYS A 8 10.38 4.29 2.65
CA LYS A 8 10.06 5.59 3.27
C LYS A 8 9.31 5.44 4.60
N PHE A 9 9.73 6.23 5.59
CA PHE A 9 9.07 6.35 6.88
C PHE A 9 8.75 7.81 7.19
N MET A 10 7.58 8.06 7.76
CA MET A 10 7.38 9.28 8.55
C MET A 10 8.00 9.08 9.93
N ALA A 11 8.61 10.12 10.48
CA ALA A 11 9.31 10.05 11.75
C ALA A 11 8.85 11.15 12.72
N THR A 12 8.60 10.78 13.97
CA THR A 12 8.34 11.74 15.06
C THR A 12 9.65 12.41 15.50
N PRO A 13 9.58 13.61 16.11
CA PRO A 13 10.77 14.28 16.62
C PRO A 13 11.59 13.43 17.60
N GLU A 14 10.93 12.63 18.44
CA GLU A 14 11.58 11.76 19.42
C GLU A 14 12.39 10.65 18.73
N ALA A 15 11.84 10.05 17.68
CA ALA A 15 12.56 9.04 16.90
C ALA A 15 13.81 9.63 16.24
N ILE A 16 13.66 10.81 15.64
CA ILE A 16 14.76 11.53 14.98
C ILE A 16 15.89 11.82 15.97
N ALA A 17 15.57 12.28 17.18
CA ALA A 17 16.56 12.61 18.20
C ALA A 17 17.43 11.40 18.60
N THR A 18 16.89 10.18 18.52
CA THR A 18 17.64 8.94 18.85
C THR A 18 18.45 8.38 17.68
N LEU A 19 18.15 8.80 16.45
CA LEU A 19 18.69 8.19 15.24
C LEU A 19 20.23 8.18 15.19
N PRO A 20 20.96 9.28 15.51
CA PRO A 20 22.41 9.28 15.44
C PRO A 20 23.06 8.23 16.35
N GLU A 21 22.55 8.05 17.57
CA GLU A 21 23.06 7.03 18.51
C GLU A 21 22.84 5.63 17.95
N ARG A 22 21.66 5.34 17.41
CA ARG A 22 21.33 4.02 16.86
C ARG A 22 22.22 3.68 15.67
N LEU A 23 22.48 4.65 14.81
CA LEU A 23 23.31 4.48 13.62
C LEU A 23 24.77 4.14 13.90
N THR A 24 25.29 4.42 15.10
CA THR A 24 26.64 4.00 15.52
C THR A 24 26.82 2.47 15.58
N SER A 25 25.71 1.72 15.58
CA SER A 25 25.73 0.25 15.60
C SER A 25 26.25 -0.37 14.31
N TRP A 26 26.34 0.41 13.22
CA TRP A 26 26.77 -0.07 11.91
C TRP A 26 27.91 0.80 11.34
N PRO A 27 28.82 0.21 10.55
CA PRO A 27 29.77 0.99 9.76
C PRO A 27 29.00 1.97 8.86
N SER A 28 29.26 3.27 9.03
CA SER A 28 28.58 4.29 8.27
C SER A 28 29.46 5.51 8.00
N GLN A 29 29.19 6.16 6.87
CA GLN A 29 29.73 7.48 6.54
C GLN A 29 28.64 8.53 6.68
N HIS A 30 28.87 9.50 7.57
CA HIS A 30 27.96 10.62 7.81
C HIS A 30 28.27 11.80 6.88
N TYR A 31 27.21 12.44 6.39
CA TYR A 31 27.25 13.67 5.62
C TYR A 31 26.38 14.71 6.32
N ALA A 32 26.96 15.88 6.55
CA ALA A 32 26.30 16.99 7.23
C ALA A 32 25.02 17.44 6.50
N PRO A 33 24.07 18.04 7.23
CA PRO A 33 22.82 18.51 6.66
C PRO A 33 23.03 19.49 5.48
N GLN A 34 22.36 19.25 4.36
CA GLN A 34 22.39 20.07 3.16
C GLN A 34 20.99 20.60 2.82
N THR A 35 20.88 21.89 2.51
CA THR A 35 19.61 22.50 2.08
C THR A 35 19.30 22.13 0.63
N LEU A 36 18.14 21.54 0.42
CA LEU A 36 17.61 21.18 -0.89
C LEU A 36 16.33 21.97 -1.16
N THR A 37 16.34 22.73 -2.25
CA THR A 37 15.14 23.40 -2.77
C THR A 37 14.67 22.67 -4.00
N ASN A 38 13.37 22.44 -4.13
CA ASN A 38 12.83 21.72 -5.29
C ASN A 38 11.58 22.43 -5.78
N ILE A 39 11.48 22.60 -7.10
CA ILE A 39 10.28 23.10 -7.77
C ILE A 39 9.77 21.97 -8.66
N TYR A 40 8.51 21.57 -8.43
CA TYR A 40 7.84 20.57 -9.26
C TYR A 40 6.98 21.27 -10.31
N PHE A 41 7.00 20.72 -11.51
CA PHE A 41 6.33 21.28 -12.68
C PHE A 41 5.21 20.35 -13.14
N GLU A 42 4.12 20.95 -13.62
CA GLU A 42 2.98 20.22 -14.16
C GLU A 42 2.23 21.08 -15.19
N THR A 43 1.44 20.42 -16.05
CA THR A 43 0.52 21.06 -16.98
C THR A 43 -0.84 21.36 -16.32
N ALA A 44 -1.61 22.29 -16.88
CA ALA A 44 -2.92 22.67 -16.32
C ALA A 44 -3.92 21.49 -16.22
N ASP A 45 -3.76 20.47 -17.05
CA ASP A 45 -4.58 19.26 -17.10
C ASP A 45 -3.98 18.08 -16.31
N ASN A 46 -2.90 18.28 -15.53
CA ASN A 46 -2.21 17.27 -14.72
C ASN A 46 -1.65 16.09 -15.54
N ARG A 47 -1.08 16.38 -16.71
CA ARG A 47 -0.64 15.36 -17.67
C ARG A 47 0.45 14.45 -17.11
N LEU A 48 1.43 14.98 -16.36
CA LEU A 48 2.48 14.14 -15.75
C LEU A 48 1.89 13.25 -14.66
N ARG A 49 1.05 13.80 -13.79
CA ARG A 49 0.40 13.07 -12.69
C ARG A 49 -0.48 11.93 -13.19
N GLN A 50 -1.23 12.13 -14.28
CA GLN A 50 -2.05 11.08 -14.89
C GLN A 50 -1.24 9.88 -15.37
N HIS A 51 0.06 10.06 -15.63
CA HIS A 51 1.00 9.01 -16.03
C HIS A 51 1.94 8.57 -14.89
N ASP A 52 1.64 8.95 -13.64
CA ASP A 52 2.48 8.71 -12.45
C ASP A 52 3.93 9.21 -12.62
N MET A 53 4.10 10.30 -13.39
CA MET A 53 5.37 10.96 -13.60
C MET A 53 5.52 12.18 -12.68
N GLY A 54 6.75 12.47 -12.28
CA GLY A 54 7.10 13.63 -11.49
C GLY A 54 8.36 14.29 -12.04
N LEU A 55 8.23 15.55 -12.44
CA LEU A 55 9.32 16.38 -12.94
C LEU A 55 9.64 17.47 -11.91
N ARG A 56 10.92 17.59 -11.56
CA ARG A 56 11.41 18.68 -10.71
C ARG A 56 12.71 19.27 -11.23
N ILE A 57 12.94 20.50 -10.81
CA ILE A 57 14.29 21.07 -10.70
C ILE A 57 14.64 21.12 -9.22
N ARG A 58 15.81 20.59 -8.87
CA ARG A 58 16.41 20.67 -7.54
C ARG A 58 17.55 21.67 -7.58
N GLY A 59 17.58 22.59 -6.62
CA GLY A 59 18.70 23.50 -6.38
C GLY A 59 19.41 23.16 -5.06
N TYR A 60 20.74 23.08 -5.09
CA TYR A 60 21.61 22.83 -3.93
C TYR A 60 23.03 23.35 -4.20
N ASP A 61 23.66 24.00 -3.22
CA ASP A 61 25.05 24.52 -3.31
C ASP A 61 25.38 25.28 -4.61
N GLY A 62 24.42 26.07 -5.11
CA GLY A 62 24.56 26.84 -6.36
C GLY A 62 24.51 26.00 -7.65
N ARG A 63 24.14 24.72 -7.55
CA ARG A 63 23.94 23.79 -8.66
C ARG A 63 22.46 23.48 -8.86
N TYR A 64 22.12 23.04 -10.05
CA TYR A 64 20.77 22.62 -10.40
C TYR A 64 20.78 21.25 -11.06
N GLU A 65 19.79 20.43 -10.71
CA GLU A 65 19.55 19.11 -11.29
C GLU A 65 18.09 19.02 -11.71
N MET A 66 17.84 18.56 -12.93
CA MET A 66 16.51 18.18 -13.40
C MET A 66 16.31 16.69 -13.20
N THR A 67 15.24 16.30 -12.53
CA THR A 67 14.90 14.91 -12.28
C THR A 67 13.54 14.58 -12.89
N MET A 68 13.48 13.50 -13.66
CA MET A 68 12.23 12.85 -14.04
C MET A 68 12.13 11.48 -13.35
N LYS A 69 11.08 11.29 -12.54
CA LYS A 69 10.66 9.98 -12.03
C LYS A 69 9.44 9.52 -12.80
N THR A 70 9.46 8.29 -13.31
CA THR A 70 8.32 7.72 -14.06
C THR A 70 7.55 6.69 -13.22
N GLY A 71 6.42 6.22 -13.77
CA GLY A 71 5.63 5.15 -13.16
C GLY A 71 6.50 3.94 -12.77
N GLY A 72 6.22 3.38 -11.59
CA GLY A 72 6.97 2.28 -11.01
C GLY A 72 6.11 1.49 -10.02
N LYS A 73 6.74 0.63 -9.23
CA LYS A 73 6.04 -0.20 -8.25
C LYS A 73 6.13 0.43 -6.85
N VAL A 74 5.04 0.37 -6.08
CA VAL A 74 5.04 0.69 -4.65
C VAL A 74 4.43 -0.50 -3.91
N VAL A 75 5.15 -1.04 -2.92
CA VAL A 75 4.65 -2.10 -2.04
C VAL A 75 4.92 -1.67 -0.60
N GLY A 76 3.86 -1.34 0.15
CA GLY A 76 4.05 -0.74 1.47
C GLY A 76 4.72 0.63 1.34
N GLY A 77 5.79 0.85 2.09
CA GLY A 77 6.64 2.03 1.92
C GLY A 77 7.78 1.87 0.90
N LEU A 78 7.90 0.71 0.23
CA LEU A 78 8.98 0.42 -0.71
C LEU A 78 8.64 0.95 -2.10
N HIS A 79 9.33 1.98 -2.55
CA HIS A 79 9.21 2.58 -3.87
C HIS A 79 10.30 2.01 -4.79
N GLN A 80 9.89 1.61 -6.01
CA GLN A 80 10.79 1.17 -7.08
C GLN A 80 10.43 1.92 -8.34
N ARG A 81 11.22 2.93 -8.71
CA ARG A 81 10.89 3.82 -9.84
C ARG A 81 12.09 4.02 -10.75
N PRO A 82 11.88 3.99 -12.08
CA PRO A 82 12.88 4.53 -12.99
C PRO A 82 13.06 6.03 -12.72
N GLU A 83 14.31 6.44 -12.63
CA GLU A 83 14.71 7.83 -12.45
C GLU A 83 15.75 8.23 -13.52
N TYR A 84 15.64 9.48 -13.95
CA TYR A 84 16.58 10.13 -14.86
C TYR A 84 16.97 11.47 -14.25
N ASN A 85 18.26 11.65 -14.00
CA ASN A 85 18.84 12.86 -13.43
C ASN A 85 19.75 13.52 -14.48
N VAL A 86 19.64 14.84 -14.60
CA VAL A 86 20.39 15.65 -15.56
C VAL A 86 20.84 16.95 -14.88
N ASP A 87 22.14 17.17 -14.75
CA ASP A 87 22.70 18.45 -14.29
C ASP A 87 22.36 19.57 -15.26
N ILE A 88 21.80 20.69 -14.80
CA ILE A 88 21.46 21.86 -15.62
C ILE A 88 22.13 23.14 -15.08
N ASP A 89 22.35 24.11 -15.96
CA ASP A 89 23.11 25.34 -15.61
C ASP A 89 22.26 26.43 -14.93
N SER A 90 20.94 26.26 -14.90
CA SER A 90 20.00 27.25 -14.38
C SER A 90 18.72 26.59 -13.86
N ASP A 91 17.81 27.37 -13.28
CA ASP A 91 16.49 26.93 -12.81
C ASP A 91 15.44 26.79 -13.93
N LYS A 92 15.86 26.55 -15.16
CA LYS A 92 15.00 26.41 -16.34
C LYS A 92 14.96 24.97 -16.83
N LEU A 93 13.75 24.49 -17.15
CA LEU A 93 13.55 23.18 -17.74
C LEU A 93 14.18 23.09 -19.14
N ASP A 94 14.80 21.95 -19.41
CA ASP A 94 15.30 21.58 -20.74
C ASP A 94 15.00 20.10 -21.00
N LEU A 95 13.75 19.80 -21.33
CA LEU A 95 13.24 18.43 -21.49
C LEU A 95 13.97 17.65 -22.59
N ALA A 96 14.58 18.34 -23.56
CA ALA A 96 15.32 17.72 -24.65
C ALA A 96 16.60 17.01 -24.17
N ARG A 97 17.05 17.28 -22.94
CA ARG A 97 18.21 16.60 -22.35
C ARG A 97 17.88 15.24 -21.76
N PHE A 98 16.60 14.94 -21.55
CA PHE A 98 16.20 13.59 -21.20
C PHE A 98 16.24 12.66 -22.42
N PRO A 99 16.51 11.35 -22.22
CA PRO A 99 16.38 10.38 -23.30
C PRO A 99 14.96 10.38 -23.89
N THR A 100 14.83 10.23 -25.21
CA THR A 100 13.52 10.35 -25.89
C THR A 100 12.56 9.22 -25.54
N ASP A 101 13.08 8.07 -25.14
CA ASP A 101 12.34 6.84 -24.81
C ASP A 101 11.71 6.86 -23.41
N ILE A 102 11.96 7.89 -22.60
CA ILE A 102 11.31 8.02 -21.28
C ILE A 102 9.87 8.53 -21.37
N TRP A 103 9.51 9.13 -22.51
CA TRP A 103 8.23 9.78 -22.71
C TRP A 103 7.22 8.79 -23.30
N PRO A 104 5.94 8.85 -22.90
CA PRO A 104 4.89 8.08 -23.55
C PRO A 104 4.82 8.36 -25.06
N GLU A 105 4.50 7.32 -25.83
CA GLU A 105 4.39 7.43 -27.28
C GLU A 105 3.39 8.52 -27.70
N GLY A 106 3.76 9.32 -28.71
CA GLY A 106 2.92 10.39 -29.25
C GLY A 106 2.95 11.71 -28.49
N TRP A 107 3.80 11.85 -27.47
CA TRP A 107 3.97 13.13 -26.78
C TRP A 107 4.86 14.10 -27.58
N ASP A 108 4.35 15.31 -27.84
CA ASP A 108 5.16 16.43 -28.29
C ASP A 108 5.85 17.09 -27.08
N ILE A 109 7.17 16.94 -27.00
CA ILE A 109 7.98 17.40 -25.87
C ILE A 109 8.19 18.91 -25.89
N ALA A 110 8.20 19.53 -27.07
CA ALA A 110 8.31 20.99 -27.18
C ALA A 110 7.01 21.66 -26.73
N GLU A 111 5.87 21.08 -27.11
CA GLU A 111 4.56 21.49 -26.59
C GLU A 111 4.49 21.31 -25.07
N LEU A 112 4.86 20.12 -24.57
CA LEU A 112 4.87 19.82 -23.14
C LEU A 112 5.71 20.85 -22.36
N GLN A 113 6.94 21.13 -22.80
CA GLN A 113 7.82 22.09 -22.12
C GLN A 113 7.17 23.48 -22.02
N THR A 114 6.45 23.90 -23.05
CA THR A 114 5.77 25.21 -23.07
C THR A 114 4.54 25.24 -22.16
N ALA A 115 3.89 24.10 -21.94
CA ALA A 115 2.71 23.96 -21.08
C ALA A 115 3.03 23.79 -19.58
N LEU A 116 4.27 23.44 -19.23
CA LEU A 116 4.68 23.19 -17.85
C LEU A 116 4.83 24.48 -17.05
N THR A 117 4.23 24.47 -15.85
CA THR A 117 4.32 25.58 -14.89
C THR A 117 4.68 25.07 -13.50
N PRO A 118 5.35 25.88 -12.65
CA PRO A 118 5.60 25.52 -11.25
C PRO A 118 4.29 25.28 -10.49
N LEU A 119 4.12 24.09 -9.91
CA LEU A 119 2.88 23.69 -9.22
C LEU A 119 3.03 23.69 -7.68
N PHE A 120 4.15 23.18 -7.18
CA PHE A 120 4.46 23.15 -5.75
C PHE A 120 5.98 23.07 -5.54
N ARG A 121 6.41 23.32 -4.31
CA ARG A 121 7.80 23.28 -3.89
C ARG A 121 7.99 22.30 -2.74
N THR A 122 9.20 21.78 -2.63
CA THR A 122 9.65 21.10 -1.41
C THR A 122 10.98 21.68 -0.99
N ASP A 123 10.99 22.37 0.14
CA ASP A 123 12.17 23.03 0.71
C ASP A 123 12.48 22.36 2.05
N PHE A 124 13.62 21.69 2.12
CA PHE A 124 14.01 20.89 3.28
C PHE A 124 15.52 20.74 3.41
N THR A 125 15.95 20.39 4.61
CA THR A 125 17.32 19.98 4.89
C THR A 125 17.40 18.47 4.87
N ARG A 126 18.40 17.92 4.18
CA ARG A 126 18.71 16.49 4.12
C ARG A 126 20.01 16.21 4.86
N GLU A 127 19.95 15.39 5.89
CA GLU A 127 21.13 14.80 6.56
C GLU A 127 21.25 13.32 6.18
N LYS A 128 22.47 12.81 5.94
CA LYS A 128 22.64 11.48 5.33
C LYS A 128 23.67 10.62 6.04
N TRP A 129 23.40 9.32 6.05
CA TRP A 129 24.34 8.27 6.45
C TRP A 129 24.35 7.18 5.40
N VAL A 130 25.52 6.88 4.83
CA VAL A 130 25.70 5.71 3.97
C VAL A 130 26.17 4.55 4.85
N ILE A 131 25.31 3.55 5.02
CA ILE A 131 25.46 2.45 5.96
C ILE A 131 25.83 1.18 5.18
N THR A 132 26.85 0.47 5.64
CA THR A 132 27.13 -0.90 5.18
C THR A 132 26.38 -1.88 6.08
N TYR A 133 25.45 -2.64 5.50
CA TYR A 133 24.66 -3.65 6.20
C TYR A 133 24.57 -4.92 5.36
N GLY A 134 24.99 -6.05 5.93
CA GLY A 134 25.08 -7.31 5.19
C GLY A 134 26.04 -7.19 4.00
N GLU A 135 25.53 -7.42 2.80
CA GLU A 135 26.28 -7.29 1.54
C GLU A 135 25.90 -6.01 0.78
N SER A 136 25.23 -5.07 1.45
CA SER A 136 24.58 -3.92 0.82
C SER A 136 25.10 -2.58 1.34
N GLU A 137 25.02 -1.56 0.47
CA GLU A 137 25.18 -0.14 0.83
C GLU A 137 23.82 0.55 0.78
N ILE A 138 23.41 1.12 1.91
CA ILE A 138 22.10 1.74 2.09
C ILE A 138 22.29 3.18 2.56
N GLU A 139 21.78 4.15 1.80
CA GLU A 139 21.73 5.54 2.24
C GLU A 139 20.48 5.74 3.11
N LEU A 140 20.68 6.10 4.38
CA LEU A 140 19.64 6.69 5.21
C LEU A 140 19.67 8.21 5.01
N ALA A 141 18.58 8.78 4.52
CA ALA A 141 18.38 10.22 4.45
C ALA A 141 17.28 10.66 5.43
N LEU A 142 17.61 11.61 6.30
CA LEU A 142 16.66 12.32 7.15
C LEU A 142 16.30 13.65 6.48
N ASP A 143 15.03 13.83 6.14
CA ASP A 143 14.52 15.04 5.52
C ASP A 143 13.60 15.80 6.48
N GLN A 144 13.91 17.07 6.72
CA GLN A 144 13.12 17.97 7.55
C GLN A 144 12.88 19.32 6.87
N GLY A 145 11.62 19.72 6.72
CA GLY A 145 11.24 20.95 6.04
C GLY A 145 9.74 21.06 5.78
N ALA A 146 9.36 21.51 4.58
CA ALA A 146 7.96 21.66 4.21
C ALA A 146 7.71 21.39 2.72
N ILE A 147 6.46 21.05 2.41
CA ILE A 147 5.90 21.00 1.06
C ILE A 147 4.89 22.14 0.96
N SER A 148 5.00 22.99 -0.06
CA SER A 148 4.14 24.17 -0.23
C SER A 148 3.60 24.29 -1.66
N SER A 149 2.34 24.66 -1.80
CA SER A 149 1.72 24.98 -3.11
C SER A 149 2.22 26.35 -3.61
N THR A 150 2.38 26.49 -4.94
CA THR A 150 2.70 27.80 -5.56
C THR A 150 1.47 28.65 -5.85
N HIS A 151 0.26 28.10 -5.71
CA HIS A 151 -1.00 28.83 -5.94
C HIS A 151 -1.33 29.82 -4.80
N ALA A 152 -2.15 30.82 -5.12
CA ALA A 152 -2.60 31.83 -4.16
C ALA A 152 -3.32 31.18 -2.96
N GLY A 153 -2.80 31.38 -1.75
CA GLY A 153 -3.30 30.76 -0.51
C GLY A 153 -2.32 29.82 0.20
N GLU A 154 -1.10 29.64 -0.33
CA GLU A 154 0.06 28.94 0.28
C GLU A 154 -0.30 27.84 1.29
N LEU A 155 -1.01 26.82 0.82
CA LEU A 155 -1.17 25.60 1.61
C LEU A 155 0.19 24.93 1.76
N SER A 156 0.53 24.58 2.99
CA SER A 156 1.78 23.95 3.36
C SER A 156 1.54 22.83 4.35
N GLU A 157 2.32 21.75 4.25
CA GLU A 157 2.39 20.71 5.28
C GLU A 157 3.84 20.38 5.65
N PRO A 158 4.11 20.00 6.90
CA PRO A 158 5.46 19.68 7.35
C PRO A 158 6.00 18.42 6.67
N LEU A 159 7.30 18.43 6.42
CA LEU A 159 8.08 17.31 5.94
C LEU A 159 8.98 16.83 7.09
N SER A 160 8.81 15.57 7.50
CA SER A 160 9.63 14.92 8.53
C SER A 160 9.65 13.43 8.25
N GLU A 161 10.65 12.99 7.46
CA GLU A 161 10.71 11.63 6.96
C GLU A 161 12.13 11.07 6.91
N ILE A 162 12.21 9.74 7.01
CA ILE A 162 13.42 8.96 6.81
C ILE A 162 13.24 8.14 5.53
N GLU A 163 14.21 8.20 4.64
CA GLU A 163 14.30 7.37 3.45
C GLU A 163 15.49 6.41 3.61
N LEU A 164 15.29 5.12 3.38
CA LEU A 164 16.36 4.14 3.21
C LEU A 164 16.46 3.79 1.73
N GLU A 165 17.49 4.27 1.05
CA GLU A 165 17.73 4.00 -0.37
C GLU A 165 18.80 2.92 -0.55
N LEU A 166 18.49 1.86 -1.29
CA LEU A 166 19.46 0.83 -1.64
C LEU A 166 20.36 1.33 -2.77
N LYS A 167 21.63 1.64 -2.46
CA LYS A 167 22.61 2.09 -3.45
C LYS A 167 23.27 0.91 -4.17
N GLN A 168 23.57 -0.15 -3.42
CA GLN A 168 24.13 -1.39 -3.93
C GLN A 168 23.69 -2.57 -3.06
N GLY A 169 23.52 -3.75 -3.64
CA GLY A 169 23.24 -4.99 -2.92
C GLY A 169 21.82 -5.49 -3.15
N ASN A 170 21.13 -5.90 -2.09
CA ASN A 170 19.84 -6.61 -2.18
C ASN A 170 18.75 -6.01 -1.27
N GLN A 171 17.49 -6.23 -1.65
CA GLN A 171 16.33 -5.69 -0.93
C GLN A 171 16.09 -6.37 0.43
N ALA A 172 16.61 -7.59 0.64
CA ALA A 172 16.45 -8.29 1.91
C ALA A 172 17.25 -7.59 3.01
N ASP A 173 18.48 -7.14 2.71
CA ASP A 173 19.32 -6.34 3.61
C ASP A 173 18.65 -5.00 3.94
N LEU A 174 18.06 -4.32 2.94
CA LEU A 174 17.30 -3.07 3.16
C LEU A 174 16.15 -3.26 4.16
N LEU A 175 15.37 -4.33 3.98
CA LEU A 175 14.23 -4.65 4.84
C LEU A 175 14.67 -5.14 6.23
N ALA A 176 15.82 -5.81 6.32
CA ALA A 176 16.41 -6.25 7.58
C ALA A 176 16.91 -5.05 8.40
N LEU A 177 17.64 -4.11 7.78
CA LEU A 177 18.03 -2.85 8.43
C LEU A 177 16.81 -2.06 8.91
N ALA A 178 15.76 -1.98 8.09
CA ALA A 178 14.49 -1.35 8.49
C ALA A 178 13.85 -2.01 9.71
N ALA A 179 13.91 -3.33 9.81
CA ALA A 179 13.42 -4.07 10.98
C ALA A 179 14.27 -3.81 12.24
N GLU A 180 15.57 -3.57 12.09
CA GLU A 180 16.47 -3.18 13.20
C GLU A 180 16.28 -1.72 13.66
N LEU A 181 15.76 -0.85 12.79
CA LEU A 181 15.34 0.51 13.15
C LEU A 181 13.97 0.53 13.85
N ALA A 182 13.09 -0.44 13.60
CA ALA A 182 11.75 -0.45 14.19
C ALA A 182 11.66 -0.33 15.73
N PRO A 183 12.59 -0.90 16.53
CA PRO A 183 12.61 -0.72 17.99
C PRO A 183 12.82 0.71 18.47
N ILE A 184 13.20 1.64 17.60
CA ILE A 184 13.27 3.08 17.94
C ILE A 184 11.89 3.60 18.35
N GLY A 185 10.80 3.08 17.75
CA GLY A 185 9.48 3.69 17.85
C GLY A 185 9.40 5.02 17.11
N GLY A 186 8.22 5.63 17.04
CA GLY A 186 8.06 6.93 16.36
C GLY A 186 8.25 6.88 14.83
N LEU A 187 8.27 5.69 14.23
CA LEU A 187 8.41 5.48 12.79
C LEU A 187 7.18 4.77 12.22
N ARG A 188 6.72 5.18 11.04
CA ARG A 188 5.69 4.46 10.28
C ARG A 188 6.02 4.47 8.79
N GLN A 189 5.79 3.36 8.08
CA GLN A 189 5.94 3.36 6.62
C GLN A 189 4.96 4.35 5.97
N SER A 190 5.38 4.99 4.89
CA SER A 190 4.54 5.89 4.09
C SER A 190 4.62 5.53 2.61
N ASN A 191 3.46 5.43 1.96
CA ASN A 191 3.33 5.28 0.51
C ASN A 191 3.21 6.63 -0.24
N LEU A 192 3.08 7.74 0.48
CA LEU A 192 2.91 9.06 -0.12
C LEU A 192 4.27 9.72 -0.38
N SER A 193 4.71 9.69 -1.63
CA SER A 193 5.84 10.49 -2.09
C SER A 193 5.63 11.99 -1.82
N LYS A 194 6.72 12.74 -1.68
CA LYS A 194 6.68 14.21 -1.60
C LYS A 194 5.88 14.84 -2.75
N ALA A 195 6.04 14.30 -3.96
CA ALA A 195 5.28 14.74 -5.13
C ALA A 195 3.77 14.50 -4.98
N ALA A 196 3.36 13.31 -4.53
CA ALA A 196 1.94 12.99 -4.32
C ALA A 196 1.28 13.91 -3.27
N ARG A 197 2.02 14.25 -2.20
CA ARG A 197 1.59 15.25 -1.21
C ARG A 197 1.48 16.65 -1.81
N GLY A 198 2.49 17.09 -2.58
CA GLY A 198 2.47 18.37 -3.29
C GLY A 198 1.32 18.52 -4.27
N TYR A 199 1.04 17.50 -5.09
CA TYR A 199 -0.13 17.49 -5.99
C TYR A 199 -1.45 17.66 -5.22
N HIS A 200 -1.58 17.01 -4.07
CA HIS A 200 -2.78 17.11 -3.25
C HIS A 200 -2.93 18.50 -2.62
N LEU A 201 -1.83 19.11 -2.14
CA LEU A 201 -1.84 20.50 -1.66
C LEU A 201 -2.21 21.49 -2.78
N ALA A 202 -1.67 21.29 -3.99
CA ALA A 202 -1.96 22.14 -5.14
C ALA A 202 -3.45 22.13 -5.53
N GLN A 203 -4.16 21.04 -5.23
CA GLN A 203 -5.62 20.91 -5.42
C GLN A 203 -6.45 21.56 -4.30
N GLY A 204 -5.83 22.28 -3.37
CA GLY A 204 -6.51 22.89 -2.23
C GLY A 204 -6.56 22.01 -0.98
N ASN A 205 -5.76 20.93 -0.93
CA ASN A 205 -5.74 19.96 0.18
C ASN A 205 -7.14 19.45 0.58
N PRO A 206 -7.94 18.94 -0.38
CA PRO A 206 -9.29 18.49 -0.09
C PRO A 206 -9.26 17.32 0.91
N PRO A 207 -10.25 17.19 1.81
CA PRO A 207 -10.35 16.02 2.67
C PRO A 207 -10.30 14.72 1.87
N ARG A 208 -9.54 13.74 2.36
CA ARG A 208 -9.49 12.42 1.74
C ARG A 208 -10.67 11.59 2.23
N GLU A 209 -11.40 11.00 1.30
CA GLU A 209 -12.58 10.19 1.60
C GLU A 209 -12.20 8.74 1.95
N LEU A 210 -13.02 8.08 2.78
CA LEU A 210 -12.91 6.65 3.02
C LEU A 210 -13.09 5.87 1.71
N ARG A 211 -12.28 4.82 1.53
CA ARG A 211 -12.38 3.96 0.35
C ARG A 211 -12.88 2.60 0.79
N PRO A 212 -14.09 2.16 0.39
CA PRO A 212 -14.53 0.82 0.70
C PRO A 212 -13.60 -0.21 0.04
N LEU A 213 -13.48 -1.39 0.65
CA LEU A 213 -12.77 -2.49 0.02
C LEU A 213 -13.54 -2.97 -1.23
N LEU A 214 -12.91 -2.85 -2.39
CA LEU A 214 -13.50 -3.25 -3.67
C LEU A 214 -13.15 -4.69 -4.05
N VAL A 215 -13.83 -5.22 -5.07
CA VAL A 215 -13.47 -6.49 -5.68
C VAL A 215 -12.12 -6.34 -6.39
N LEU A 216 -11.17 -7.22 -6.05
CA LEU A 216 -9.85 -7.29 -6.69
C LEU A 216 -10.01 -7.52 -8.19
N GLN A 217 -9.39 -6.67 -9.01
CA GLN A 217 -9.36 -6.80 -10.47
C GLN A 217 -8.06 -7.47 -10.90
N PRO A 218 -8.04 -8.79 -11.17
CA PRO A 218 -6.81 -9.48 -11.53
C PRO A 218 -6.39 -9.19 -12.97
N THR A 219 -5.08 -9.16 -13.22
CA THR A 219 -4.55 -9.12 -14.58
C THR A 219 -5.01 -10.35 -15.38
N PRO A 220 -5.43 -10.19 -16.64
CA PRO A 220 -5.78 -11.33 -17.50
C PRO A 220 -4.64 -12.35 -17.57
N LYS A 221 -4.98 -13.64 -17.50
CA LYS A 221 -4.02 -14.77 -17.51
C LYS A 221 -3.03 -14.77 -16.35
N SER A 222 -3.31 -14.07 -15.26
CA SER A 222 -2.48 -14.12 -14.06
C SER A 222 -2.35 -15.54 -13.49
N THR A 223 -1.19 -15.80 -12.90
CA THR A 223 -0.93 -17.02 -12.16
C THR A 223 -1.55 -16.95 -10.77
N VAL A 224 -1.75 -18.10 -10.12
CA VAL A 224 -2.27 -18.16 -8.74
C VAL A 224 -1.36 -17.37 -7.79
N GLU A 225 -0.04 -17.41 -7.97
CA GLU A 225 0.90 -16.59 -7.20
C GLU A 225 0.63 -15.09 -7.39
N GLN A 226 0.48 -14.63 -8.63
CA GLN A 226 0.18 -13.23 -8.93
C GLN A 226 -1.16 -12.79 -8.32
N GLY A 227 -2.17 -13.66 -8.32
CA GLY A 227 -3.45 -13.41 -7.64
C GLY A 227 -3.32 -13.26 -6.13
N MET A 228 -2.51 -14.10 -5.47
CA MET A 228 -2.21 -13.98 -4.04
C MET A 228 -1.48 -12.67 -3.73
N VAL A 229 -0.44 -12.35 -4.50
CA VAL A 229 0.34 -11.12 -4.35
C VAL A 229 -0.56 -9.90 -4.50
N ALA A 230 -1.39 -9.86 -5.55
CA ALA A 230 -2.31 -8.75 -5.80
C ALA A 230 -3.33 -8.56 -4.65
N GLY A 231 -3.86 -9.65 -4.08
CA GLY A 231 -4.76 -9.57 -2.93
C GLY A 231 -4.10 -8.99 -1.66
N LEU A 232 -2.84 -9.36 -1.40
CA LEU A 232 -2.08 -8.83 -0.27
C LEU A 232 -1.59 -7.40 -0.51
N GLU A 233 -1.20 -7.05 -1.73
CA GLU A 233 -0.86 -5.67 -2.11
C GLU A 233 -2.08 -4.75 -1.98
N MET A 234 -3.26 -5.18 -2.43
CA MET A 234 -4.52 -4.45 -2.22
C MET A 234 -4.81 -4.23 -0.74
N ALA A 235 -4.60 -5.25 0.10
CA ALA A 235 -4.81 -5.12 1.55
C ALA A 235 -3.80 -4.18 2.22
N LEU A 236 -2.52 -4.23 1.82
CA LEU A 236 -1.48 -3.36 2.35
C LEU A 236 -1.69 -1.89 1.91
N ASP A 237 -2.14 -1.66 0.67
CA ASP A 237 -2.52 -0.33 0.21
C ASP A 237 -3.73 0.21 1.00
N HIS A 238 -4.76 -0.62 1.18
CA HIS A 238 -5.93 -0.27 1.97
C HIS A 238 -5.57 0.05 3.44
N TRP A 239 -4.65 -0.71 4.03
CA TRP A 239 -4.10 -0.43 5.36
C TRP A 239 -3.45 0.95 5.38
N GLN A 240 -2.46 1.20 4.52
CA GLN A 240 -1.70 2.45 4.58
C GLN A 240 -2.52 3.69 4.23
N TYR A 241 -3.45 3.58 3.28
CA TYR A 241 -4.35 4.68 2.96
C TYR A 241 -5.16 5.08 4.20
N HIS A 242 -5.78 4.11 4.87
CA HIS A 242 -6.63 4.39 6.02
C HIS A 242 -5.84 4.72 7.30
N GLU A 243 -4.61 4.25 7.43
CA GLU A 243 -3.68 4.73 8.46
C GLU A 243 -3.43 6.24 8.33
N GLU A 244 -3.16 6.72 7.12
CA GLU A 244 -2.95 8.16 6.86
C GLU A 244 -4.21 8.97 7.16
N LEU A 245 -5.40 8.49 6.76
CA LEU A 245 -6.67 9.15 7.07
C LEU A 245 -6.94 9.18 8.57
N TRP A 246 -6.67 8.09 9.27
CA TRP A 246 -6.90 8.00 10.71
C TRP A 246 -6.01 8.97 11.48
N LEU A 247 -4.73 9.07 11.09
CA LEU A 247 -3.80 10.05 11.65
C LEU A 247 -4.18 11.50 11.32
N ARG A 248 -4.86 11.73 10.20
CA ARG A 248 -5.40 13.05 9.81
C ARG A 248 -6.75 13.37 10.44
N GLY A 249 -7.24 12.53 11.35
CA GLY A 249 -8.42 12.82 12.17
C GLY A 249 -9.74 12.23 11.66
N GLU A 250 -9.72 11.29 10.70
CA GLU A 250 -10.91 10.53 10.29
C GLU A 250 -11.09 9.26 11.15
N PRO A 251 -11.95 9.27 12.19
CA PRO A 251 -12.07 8.15 13.12
C PRO A 251 -12.63 6.87 12.48
N ALA A 252 -13.44 6.96 11.43
CA ALA A 252 -14.01 5.78 10.77
C ALA A 252 -12.95 5.00 9.97
N ALA A 253 -11.82 5.63 9.62
CA ALA A 253 -10.71 4.96 8.94
C ALA A 253 -10.11 3.83 9.78
N LYS A 254 -10.23 3.89 11.11
CA LYS A 254 -9.84 2.81 12.02
C LYS A 254 -10.49 1.46 11.66
N ALA A 255 -11.79 1.47 11.33
CA ALA A 255 -12.50 0.25 10.97
C ALA A 255 -11.98 -0.33 9.64
N MET A 256 -11.63 0.54 8.69
CA MET A 256 -11.05 0.16 7.39
C MET A 256 -9.67 -0.47 7.56
N ILE A 257 -8.85 -0.02 8.52
CA ILE A 257 -7.59 -0.70 8.88
C ILE A 257 -7.88 -2.13 9.36
N GLY A 258 -8.90 -2.31 10.21
CA GLY A 258 -9.33 -3.64 10.66
C GLY A 258 -9.78 -4.55 9.52
N GLU A 259 -10.49 -3.99 8.53
CA GLU A 259 -10.83 -4.71 7.29
C GLU A 259 -9.57 -5.13 6.53
N ALA A 260 -8.56 -4.27 6.40
CA ALA A 260 -7.28 -4.61 5.78
C ALA A 260 -6.62 -5.84 6.44
N LEU A 261 -6.56 -5.86 7.78
CA LEU A 261 -5.98 -6.97 8.54
C LEU A 261 -6.77 -8.27 8.32
N ALA A 262 -8.10 -8.18 8.28
CA ALA A 262 -8.97 -9.30 7.96
C ALA A 262 -8.72 -9.84 6.53
N VAL A 263 -8.51 -8.96 5.55
CA VAL A 263 -8.16 -9.36 4.16
C VAL A 263 -6.82 -10.07 4.12
N ILE A 264 -5.80 -9.59 4.84
CA ILE A 264 -4.49 -10.26 4.92
C ILE A 264 -4.66 -11.68 5.46
N ARG A 265 -5.36 -11.84 6.58
CA ARG A 265 -5.62 -13.16 7.17
C ARG A 265 -6.40 -14.07 6.23
N GLN A 266 -7.44 -13.54 5.59
CA GLN A 266 -8.27 -14.32 4.71
C GLN A 266 -7.52 -14.73 3.45
N THR A 267 -6.66 -13.87 2.92
CA THR A 267 -5.76 -14.22 1.82
C THR A 267 -4.84 -15.38 2.22
N LEU A 268 -4.17 -15.30 3.38
CA LEU A 268 -3.36 -16.40 3.89
C LEU A 268 -4.16 -17.71 4.06
N ALA A 269 -5.45 -17.62 4.42
CA ALA A 269 -6.32 -18.79 4.55
C ALA A 269 -6.71 -19.39 3.18
N ILE A 270 -7.09 -18.56 2.19
CA ILE A 270 -7.46 -18.98 0.83
C ILE A 270 -6.32 -19.76 0.18
N PHE A 271 -5.08 -19.26 0.33
CA PHE A 271 -3.89 -19.86 -0.27
C PHE A 271 -3.19 -20.88 0.65
N GLY A 272 -3.72 -21.14 1.86
CA GLY A 272 -3.10 -22.01 2.86
C GLY A 272 -2.98 -23.50 2.46
N GLY A 273 -3.74 -23.93 1.44
CA GLY A 273 -3.58 -25.25 0.84
C GLY A 273 -2.36 -25.37 -0.10
N LEU A 274 -1.69 -24.25 -0.38
CA LEU A 274 -0.54 -24.12 -1.26
C LEU A 274 0.68 -23.57 -0.50
N VAL A 275 0.46 -22.58 0.36
CA VAL A 275 1.47 -21.99 1.23
C VAL A 275 1.35 -22.61 2.63
N PRO A 276 2.35 -23.36 3.10
CA PRO A 276 2.30 -23.96 4.43
C PRO A 276 2.15 -22.90 5.53
N ARG A 277 1.32 -23.18 6.54
CA ARG A 277 1.07 -22.27 7.66
C ARG A 277 2.34 -21.77 8.38
N LYS A 278 3.41 -22.57 8.38
CA LYS A 278 4.72 -22.20 8.95
C LYS A 278 5.38 -21.01 8.26
N ALA A 279 5.11 -20.80 6.96
CA ALA A 279 5.68 -19.72 6.16
C ALA A 279 5.19 -18.32 6.57
N SER A 280 4.08 -18.24 7.31
CA SER A 280 3.48 -16.98 7.77
C SER A 280 3.39 -16.90 9.29
N THR A 281 4.23 -17.64 10.02
CA THR A 281 4.16 -17.70 11.49
C THR A 281 4.34 -16.33 12.12
N ASP A 282 5.42 -15.65 11.80
CA ASP A 282 5.78 -14.37 12.42
C ASP A 282 4.79 -13.27 12.02
N LEU A 283 4.42 -13.21 10.74
CA LEU A 283 3.38 -12.30 10.24
C LEU A 283 2.04 -12.51 10.96
N ARG A 284 1.59 -13.76 11.12
CA ARG A 284 0.32 -14.02 11.82
C ARG A 284 0.42 -13.65 13.30
N ALA A 285 1.56 -13.89 13.93
CA ALA A 285 1.80 -13.55 15.33
C ALA A 285 1.78 -12.03 15.54
N SER A 286 2.43 -11.25 14.67
CA SER A 286 2.43 -9.79 14.75
C SER A 286 1.03 -9.22 14.57
N LEU A 287 0.25 -9.72 13.59
CA LEU A 287 -1.15 -9.34 13.40
C LEU A 287 -2.00 -9.66 14.64
N THR A 288 -1.78 -10.81 15.28
CA THR A 288 -2.53 -11.21 16.49
C THR A 288 -2.20 -10.32 17.68
N ALA A 289 -0.99 -9.80 17.77
CA ALA A 289 -0.62 -8.82 18.79
C ALA A 289 -1.19 -7.43 18.50
N LEU A 290 -1.34 -7.05 17.23
CA LEU A 290 -1.80 -5.73 16.80
C LEU A 290 -3.32 -5.55 16.91
N GLU A 291 -4.10 -6.55 16.49
CA GLU A 291 -5.57 -6.43 16.40
C GLU A 291 -6.25 -5.98 17.71
N PRO A 292 -5.94 -6.53 18.89
CA PRO A 292 -6.57 -6.08 20.14
C PRO A 292 -6.23 -4.62 20.48
N GLN A 293 -5.03 -4.15 20.11
CA GLN A 293 -4.61 -2.77 20.31
C GLN A 293 -5.42 -1.84 19.40
N LEU A 294 -5.62 -2.24 18.15
CA LEU A 294 -6.49 -1.54 17.21
C LEU A 294 -7.94 -1.53 17.70
N GLU A 295 -8.49 -2.65 18.17
CA GLU A 295 -9.90 -2.73 18.59
C GLU A 295 -10.22 -1.96 19.88
N SER A 296 -9.21 -1.60 20.68
CA SER A 296 -9.39 -0.84 21.91
C SER A 296 -10.19 0.45 21.70
N LYS A 297 -11.20 0.69 22.55
CA LYS A 297 -12.13 1.83 22.42
C LYS A 297 -11.45 3.19 22.52
N ASN A 298 -10.38 3.28 23.32
CA ASN A 298 -9.68 4.53 23.61
C ASN A 298 -8.31 4.61 22.94
N VAL A 299 -8.08 3.82 21.90
CA VAL A 299 -6.81 3.84 21.17
C VAL A 299 -6.60 5.20 20.52
N ASN A 300 -5.43 5.79 20.76
CA ASN A 300 -4.98 7.00 20.10
C ASN A 300 -4.27 6.62 18.78
N ALA A 301 -4.65 7.27 17.68
CA ALA A 301 -4.13 6.97 16.34
C ALA A 301 -2.61 7.16 16.27
N GLU A 302 -2.10 8.29 16.77
CA GLU A 302 -0.67 8.62 16.75
C GLU A 302 0.13 7.62 17.59
N GLN A 303 -0.31 7.36 18.82
CA GLN A 303 0.36 6.41 19.71
C GLN A 303 0.44 5.00 19.10
N LEU A 304 -0.65 4.51 18.48
CA LEU A 304 -0.65 3.16 17.90
C LEU A 304 0.14 3.11 16.59
N CYS A 305 -0.12 4.01 15.63
CA CYS A 305 0.49 3.96 14.30
C CYS A 305 2.00 4.19 14.31
N TYR A 306 2.52 4.92 15.30
CA TYR A 306 3.96 5.10 15.52
C TYR A 306 4.56 4.13 16.55
N SER A 307 3.80 3.15 17.02
CA SER A 307 4.32 2.12 17.93
C SER A 307 5.22 1.11 17.22
N VAL A 308 6.12 0.51 17.99
CA VAL A 308 7.04 -0.54 17.50
C VAL A 308 6.28 -1.73 16.92
N ASP A 309 5.23 -2.20 17.60
CA ASP A 309 4.45 -3.39 17.18
C ASP A 309 3.71 -3.14 15.87
N TYR A 310 3.20 -1.93 15.68
CA TYR A 310 2.51 -1.53 14.47
C TYR A 310 3.47 -1.53 13.28
N LEU A 311 4.63 -0.88 13.43
CA LEU A 311 5.65 -0.85 12.38
C LEU A 311 6.19 -2.25 12.08
N LYS A 312 6.50 -3.06 13.11
CA LYS A 312 6.97 -4.44 12.93
C LYS A 312 5.97 -5.29 12.15
N SER A 313 4.67 -5.14 12.44
CA SER A 313 3.62 -5.87 11.74
C SER A 313 3.56 -5.51 10.26
N LYS A 314 3.65 -4.20 9.95
CA LYS A 314 3.63 -3.71 8.56
C LYS A 314 4.91 -4.06 7.80
N LEU A 315 6.08 -3.99 8.45
CA LEU A 315 7.36 -4.45 7.89
C LEU A 315 7.38 -5.96 7.64
N ALA A 316 6.81 -6.77 8.54
CA ALA A 316 6.71 -8.22 8.34
C ALA A 316 5.92 -8.55 7.08
N LEU A 317 4.78 -7.89 6.84
CA LEU A 317 4.01 -8.08 5.61
C LEU A 317 4.76 -7.59 4.37
N THR A 318 5.33 -6.37 4.45
CA THR A 318 6.10 -5.77 3.35
C THR A 318 7.26 -6.68 2.95
N SER A 319 8.04 -7.13 3.93
CA SER A 319 9.18 -8.01 3.71
C SER A 319 8.76 -9.36 3.13
N TRP A 320 7.69 -9.96 3.68
CA TRP A 320 7.16 -11.22 3.17
C TRP A 320 6.71 -11.14 1.71
N LEU A 321 6.10 -10.01 1.30
CA LEU A 321 5.72 -9.75 -0.09
C LEU A 321 6.92 -9.52 -1.00
N VAL A 322 7.81 -8.61 -0.62
CA VAL A 322 8.94 -8.17 -1.45
C VAL A 322 9.94 -9.30 -1.67
N THR A 323 10.20 -10.11 -0.64
CA THR A 323 11.17 -11.21 -0.71
C THR A 323 10.54 -12.53 -1.17
N ALA A 324 9.23 -12.55 -1.47
CA ALA A 324 8.46 -13.76 -1.73
C ALA A 324 8.67 -14.84 -0.65
N GLY A 325 8.50 -14.44 0.62
CA GLY A 325 8.86 -15.21 1.82
C GLY A 325 8.16 -16.57 1.96
N TRP A 326 7.16 -16.88 1.12
CA TRP A 326 6.55 -18.20 1.02
C TRP A 326 7.39 -19.22 0.24
N ARG A 327 8.16 -18.79 -0.77
CA ARG A 327 8.81 -19.69 -1.74
C ARG A 327 9.74 -20.72 -1.09
N PRO A 328 10.58 -20.38 -0.10
CA PRO A 328 11.46 -21.36 0.56
C PRO A 328 10.72 -22.52 1.25
N PHE A 329 9.42 -22.37 1.52
CA PHE A 329 8.60 -23.37 2.20
C PHE A 329 7.81 -24.26 1.24
N MET A 330 7.84 -24.00 -0.05
CA MET A 330 7.01 -24.69 -1.04
C MET A 330 7.73 -25.88 -1.67
N ASP A 331 6.98 -26.97 -1.87
CA ASP A 331 7.43 -28.09 -2.69
C ASP A 331 7.11 -27.85 -4.19
N ALA A 332 7.65 -28.70 -5.06
CA ALA A 332 7.43 -28.60 -6.50
C ALA A 332 5.95 -28.69 -6.91
N LYS A 333 5.12 -29.41 -6.13
CA LYS A 333 3.68 -29.56 -6.40
C LYS A 333 2.92 -28.28 -6.07
N ALA A 334 3.27 -27.63 -4.96
CA ALA A 334 2.73 -26.33 -4.59
C ALA A 334 3.14 -25.26 -5.62
N GLN A 335 4.42 -25.27 -6.05
CA GLN A 335 4.91 -24.35 -7.07
C GLN A 335 4.16 -24.51 -8.40
N ALA A 336 4.00 -25.74 -8.89
CA ALA A 336 3.27 -25.98 -10.14
C ALA A 336 1.80 -25.51 -10.07
N LYS A 337 1.18 -25.52 -8.88
CA LYS A 337 -0.16 -24.95 -8.68
C LYS A 337 -0.14 -23.41 -8.65
N PHE A 338 0.92 -22.82 -8.09
CA PHE A 338 1.15 -21.37 -8.10
C PHE A 338 1.31 -20.82 -9.52
N ASP A 339 2.00 -21.56 -10.38
CA ASP A 339 2.19 -21.24 -11.79
C ASP A 339 0.93 -21.49 -12.64
N GLY A 340 -0.10 -22.11 -12.05
CA GLY A 340 -1.38 -22.39 -12.69
C GLY A 340 -2.26 -21.15 -12.88
N SER A 341 -3.38 -21.33 -13.58
CA SER A 341 -4.33 -20.25 -13.87
C SER A 341 -5.07 -19.75 -12.62
N PHE A 342 -4.94 -18.45 -12.32
CA PHE A 342 -5.68 -17.84 -11.21
C PHE A 342 -7.19 -17.87 -11.43
N LYS A 343 -7.69 -17.65 -12.66
CA LYS A 343 -9.12 -17.75 -12.96
C LYS A 343 -9.70 -19.11 -12.57
N ARG A 344 -9.03 -20.21 -12.94
CA ARG A 344 -9.47 -21.56 -12.57
C ARG A 344 -9.45 -21.77 -11.07
N PHE A 345 -8.46 -21.21 -10.38
CA PHE A 345 -8.40 -21.22 -8.93
C PHE A 345 -9.59 -20.46 -8.30
N CYS A 346 -9.92 -19.27 -8.81
CA CYS A 346 -11.08 -18.48 -8.38
C CYS A 346 -12.38 -19.28 -8.52
N ASP A 347 -12.63 -19.88 -9.69
CA ASP A 347 -13.86 -20.66 -9.96
C ASP A 347 -14.08 -21.79 -8.93
N ILE A 348 -13.00 -22.48 -8.55
CA ILE A 348 -13.03 -23.55 -7.54
C ILE A 348 -13.29 -22.97 -6.14
N MET A 349 -12.59 -21.90 -5.77
CA MET A 349 -12.67 -21.32 -4.44
C MET A 349 -13.98 -20.57 -4.18
N LEU A 350 -14.53 -19.91 -5.19
CA LEU A 350 -15.89 -19.31 -5.16
C LEU A 350 -16.94 -20.39 -4.88
N SER A 351 -16.84 -21.55 -5.55
CA SER A 351 -17.74 -22.69 -5.31
C SER A 351 -17.65 -23.22 -3.88
N ARG A 352 -16.44 -23.29 -3.31
CA ARG A 352 -16.23 -23.72 -1.92
C ARG A 352 -16.80 -22.70 -0.93
N SER A 353 -16.57 -21.41 -1.17
CA SER A 353 -17.08 -20.32 -0.33
C SER A 353 -18.62 -20.28 -0.32
N ALA A 354 -19.24 -20.42 -1.49
CA ALA A 354 -20.70 -20.48 -1.61
C ALA A 354 -21.30 -21.70 -0.89
N ALA A 355 -20.65 -22.87 -0.98
CA ALA A 355 -21.09 -24.07 -0.25
C ALA A 355 -20.99 -23.87 1.28
N ASP A 356 -19.91 -23.24 1.74
CA ASP A 356 -19.69 -22.91 3.16
C ASP A 356 -20.79 -21.98 3.71
N LEU A 357 -21.15 -20.94 2.96
CA LEU A 357 -22.25 -20.05 3.33
C LEU A 357 -23.60 -20.74 3.27
N LYS A 358 -23.85 -21.55 2.23
CA LYS A 358 -25.10 -22.29 2.10
C LYS A 358 -25.31 -23.24 3.28
N GLU A 359 -24.26 -23.94 3.71
CA GLU A 359 -24.31 -24.79 4.90
C GLU A 359 -24.64 -23.95 6.14
N ALA A 360 -23.89 -22.88 6.38
CA ALA A 360 -24.01 -22.02 7.57
C ALA A 360 -25.39 -21.36 7.70
N PHE A 361 -25.95 -20.90 6.58
CA PHE A 361 -27.16 -20.07 6.55
C PHE A 361 -28.38 -20.80 5.97
N SER A 362 -28.32 -22.11 5.71
CA SER A 362 -29.42 -22.89 5.14
C SER A 362 -30.72 -22.77 5.94
N GLN A 363 -30.63 -22.68 7.26
CA GLN A 363 -31.75 -22.60 8.18
C GLN A 363 -31.80 -21.22 8.86
N ASN A 364 -32.99 -20.85 9.35
CA ASN A 364 -33.12 -19.68 10.19
C ASN A 364 -32.51 -19.97 11.57
N MET A 365 -31.93 -18.94 12.19
CA MET A 365 -31.27 -18.99 13.49
C MET A 365 -31.91 -17.97 14.44
N ASP A 366 -31.63 -18.12 15.73
CA ASP A 366 -31.87 -17.05 16.70
C ASP A 366 -30.77 -15.97 16.61
N ASP A 367 -30.94 -14.90 17.39
CA ASP A 367 -30.03 -13.77 17.42
C ASP A 367 -28.59 -14.18 17.71
N ASP A 368 -28.40 -15.02 18.73
CA ASP A 368 -27.07 -15.49 19.15
C ASP A 368 -26.44 -16.40 18.08
N GLY A 369 -27.24 -17.25 17.44
CA GLY A 369 -26.81 -18.08 16.32
C GLY A 369 -26.30 -17.25 15.13
N TYR A 370 -27.03 -16.20 14.74
CA TYR A 370 -26.57 -15.29 13.69
C TYR A 370 -25.28 -14.55 14.05
N VAL A 371 -25.19 -14.04 15.29
CA VAL A 371 -23.98 -13.34 15.79
C VAL A 371 -22.78 -14.29 15.79
N ALA A 372 -22.98 -15.55 16.19
CA ALA A 372 -21.93 -16.57 16.17
C ALA A 372 -21.41 -16.89 14.75
N GLN A 373 -22.25 -16.74 13.72
CA GLN A 373 -21.86 -16.93 12.32
C GLN A 373 -21.23 -15.68 11.67
N LEU A 374 -21.30 -14.52 12.30
CA LEU A 374 -20.79 -13.27 11.72
C LEU A 374 -19.30 -13.35 11.33
N PRO A 375 -18.38 -13.94 12.12
CA PRO A 375 -17.00 -14.12 11.69
C PRO A 375 -16.85 -15.05 10.47
N ARG A 376 -17.74 -16.04 10.29
CA ARG A 376 -17.76 -16.90 9.09
C ARG A 376 -18.24 -16.09 7.88
N LEU A 377 -19.35 -15.36 8.02
CA LEU A 377 -19.89 -14.50 6.96
C LEU A 377 -18.88 -13.46 6.48
N ASN A 378 -18.25 -12.72 7.42
CA ASN A 378 -17.25 -11.71 7.09
C ASN A 378 -16.09 -12.27 6.28
N ARG A 379 -15.58 -13.45 6.68
CA ARG A 379 -14.50 -14.13 5.96
C ARG A 379 -14.91 -14.50 4.53
N GLN A 380 -16.13 -15.00 4.33
CA GLN A 380 -16.58 -15.40 2.99
C GLN A 380 -16.88 -14.21 2.09
N ILE A 381 -17.41 -13.10 2.61
CA ILE A 381 -17.56 -11.84 1.84
C ILE A 381 -16.20 -11.39 1.30
N ILE A 382 -15.16 -11.41 2.13
CA ILE A 382 -13.79 -11.09 1.71
C ILE A 382 -13.29 -12.06 0.62
N VAL A 383 -13.65 -13.36 0.69
CA VAL A 383 -13.31 -14.32 -0.38
C VAL A 383 -13.95 -13.90 -1.70
N PHE A 384 -15.22 -13.51 -1.70
CA PHE A 384 -15.86 -13.03 -2.93
C PHE A 384 -15.20 -11.74 -3.43
N GLN A 385 -14.85 -10.80 -2.55
CA GLN A 385 -14.12 -9.60 -2.94
C GLN A 385 -12.75 -9.93 -3.59
N LEU A 386 -12.03 -10.91 -3.08
CA LEU A 386 -10.72 -11.29 -3.62
C LEU A 386 -10.77 -12.08 -4.94
N LEU A 387 -11.86 -12.78 -5.22
CA LEU A 387 -11.88 -13.80 -6.28
C LEU A 387 -12.85 -13.53 -7.44
N SER A 388 -13.72 -12.52 -7.33
CA SER A 388 -14.80 -12.29 -8.33
C SER A 388 -14.39 -11.46 -9.55
N GLY A 389 -13.21 -10.84 -9.55
CA GLY A 389 -12.84 -9.84 -10.57
C GLY A 389 -12.64 -10.33 -12.00
N PHE A 390 -12.69 -11.64 -12.26
CA PHE A 390 -12.75 -12.15 -13.64
C PHE A 390 -14.15 -12.07 -14.26
N TYR A 391 -15.17 -11.71 -13.48
CA TYR A 391 -16.56 -11.63 -13.91
C TYR A 391 -17.03 -10.18 -14.00
N PRO A 392 -18.01 -9.86 -14.88
CA PRO A 392 -18.58 -8.53 -14.98
C PRO A 392 -19.19 -8.06 -13.66
N GLN A 393 -19.06 -6.76 -13.37
CA GLN A 393 -19.64 -6.14 -12.16
C GLN A 393 -21.14 -6.37 -12.04
N SER A 394 -21.87 -6.34 -13.16
CA SER A 394 -23.31 -6.60 -13.18
C SER A 394 -23.70 -7.97 -12.64
N GLU A 395 -22.78 -8.94 -12.61
CA GLU A 395 -23.05 -10.30 -12.15
C GLU A 395 -22.63 -10.52 -10.70
N TRP A 396 -21.42 -10.11 -10.32
CA TRP A 396 -20.95 -10.33 -8.94
C TRP A 396 -21.50 -9.32 -7.95
N HIS A 397 -21.86 -8.10 -8.38
CA HIS A 397 -22.30 -7.06 -7.45
C HIS A 397 -23.59 -7.43 -6.72
N PRO A 398 -24.69 -7.83 -7.39
CA PRO A 398 -25.91 -8.27 -6.69
C PRO A 398 -25.68 -9.48 -5.76
N TYR A 399 -24.80 -10.40 -6.18
CA TYR A 399 -24.48 -11.59 -5.38
C TYR A 399 -23.80 -11.21 -4.06
N ILE A 400 -22.75 -10.38 -4.11
CA ILE A 400 -22.00 -9.95 -2.93
C ILE A 400 -22.85 -9.02 -2.06
N ASP A 401 -23.61 -8.10 -2.67
CA ASP A 401 -24.44 -7.13 -1.97
C ASP A 401 -25.52 -7.78 -1.11
N ALA A 402 -26.13 -8.87 -1.57
CA ALA A 402 -27.09 -9.63 -0.77
C ALA A 402 -26.46 -10.20 0.52
N TRP A 403 -25.20 -10.64 0.47
CA TRP A 403 -24.46 -11.09 1.66
C TRP A 403 -24.07 -9.93 2.58
N PHE A 404 -23.76 -8.75 2.02
CA PHE A 404 -23.58 -7.53 2.82
C PHE A 404 -24.89 -7.11 3.50
N GLY A 405 -26.03 -7.22 2.82
CA GLY A 405 -27.36 -6.97 3.40
C GLY A 405 -27.62 -7.86 4.61
N LEU A 406 -27.30 -9.16 4.52
CA LEU A 406 -27.37 -10.06 5.68
C LEU A 406 -26.39 -9.63 6.80
N GLN A 407 -25.15 -9.30 6.45
CA GLN A 407 -24.15 -8.87 7.43
C GLN A 407 -24.61 -7.63 8.21
N LEU A 408 -25.17 -6.65 7.51
CA LEU A 408 -25.70 -5.42 8.10
C LEU A 408 -26.89 -5.72 9.01
N ALA A 409 -27.85 -6.54 8.55
CA ALA A 409 -29.01 -6.94 9.34
C ALA A 409 -28.62 -7.66 10.64
N ILE A 410 -27.55 -8.47 10.63
CA ILE A 410 -26.99 -9.13 11.81
C ILE A 410 -26.36 -8.10 12.76
N LYS A 411 -25.50 -7.21 12.25
CA LYS A 411 -24.80 -6.18 13.05
C LYS A 411 -25.77 -5.21 13.72
N GLU A 412 -26.82 -4.80 13.02
CA GLU A 412 -27.82 -3.85 13.51
C GLU A 412 -28.97 -4.50 14.29
N ARG A 413 -28.94 -5.83 14.50
CA ARG A 413 -29.97 -6.60 15.22
C ARG A 413 -31.38 -6.38 14.66
N GLN A 414 -31.50 -6.27 13.34
CA GLN A 414 -32.79 -6.05 12.67
C GLN A 414 -33.60 -7.35 12.56
N GLY A 415 -34.26 -7.75 13.65
CA GLY A 415 -34.89 -9.06 13.80
C GLY A 415 -35.80 -9.51 12.64
N HIS A 416 -36.70 -8.63 12.19
CA HIS A 416 -37.64 -8.94 11.10
C HIS A 416 -37.00 -8.97 9.70
N TRP A 417 -35.87 -8.27 9.50
CA TRP A 417 -35.22 -8.14 8.19
C TRP A 417 -34.15 -9.22 7.95
N ARG A 418 -33.55 -9.78 9.00
CA ARG A 418 -32.47 -10.78 8.89
C ARG A 418 -32.85 -12.04 8.10
N ASP A 419 -34.00 -12.66 8.38
CA ASP A 419 -34.39 -13.89 7.67
C ASP A 419 -34.76 -13.59 6.20
N THR A 420 -35.26 -12.39 5.90
CA THR A 420 -35.48 -11.91 4.54
C THR A 420 -34.15 -11.74 3.81
N ALA A 421 -33.20 -11.01 4.38
CA ALA A 421 -31.86 -10.83 3.81
C ALA A 421 -31.11 -12.16 3.63
N ARG A 422 -31.27 -13.11 4.56
CA ARG A 422 -30.72 -14.47 4.44
C ARG A 422 -31.30 -15.21 3.24
N LYS A 423 -32.64 -15.19 3.07
CA LYS A 423 -33.30 -15.84 1.93
C LYS A 423 -32.90 -15.19 0.61
N GLU A 424 -32.79 -13.87 0.57
CA GLU A 424 -32.33 -13.13 -0.60
C GLU A 424 -30.89 -13.51 -0.98
N ALA A 425 -29.97 -13.53 -0.02
CA ALA A 425 -28.58 -13.95 -0.25
C ALA A 425 -28.48 -15.40 -0.76
N LEU A 426 -29.28 -16.32 -0.22
CA LEU A 426 -29.32 -17.71 -0.67
C LEU A 426 -29.98 -17.89 -2.04
N ALA A 427 -30.85 -16.97 -2.45
CA ALA A 427 -31.53 -17.02 -3.74
C ALA A 427 -30.64 -16.54 -4.90
N GLN A 428 -29.54 -15.82 -4.61
CA GLN A 428 -28.61 -15.35 -5.63
C GLN A 428 -27.97 -16.53 -6.38
N ALA A 429 -28.11 -16.51 -7.71
CA ALA A 429 -27.51 -17.52 -8.58
C ALA A 429 -25.99 -17.35 -8.63
N ALA A 430 -25.25 -18.46 -8.73
CA ALA A 430 -23.81 -18.42 -8.91
C ALA A 430 -23.46 -17.81 -10.28
N PHE A 431 -22.67 -16.73 -10.27
CA PHE A 431 -22.23 -16.04 -11.48
C PHE A 431 -20.96 -16.63 -12.11
N TRP A 432 -20.23 -17.47 -11.37
CA TRP A 432 -18.98 -18.04 -11.84
C TRP A 432 -19.17 -19.38 -12.55
N LEU A 433 -18.19 -19.75 -13.37
CA LEU A 433 -18.13 -21.06 -14.00
C LEU A 433 -18.04 -22.14 -12.93
N ASN A 434 -19.10 -22.93 -12.81
CA ASN A 434 -19.18 -24.06 -11.90
C ASN A 434 -19.72 -25.27 -12.67
N GLY A 435 -19.35 -26.48 -12.25
CA GLY A 435 -19.75 -27.72 -12.94
C GLY A 435 -21.25 -28.00 -12.95
N ALA A 436 -22.09 -27.14 -12.36
CA ALA A 436 -23.54 -27.26 -12.37
C ALA A 436 -24.21 -26.56 -13.57
N VAL A 437 -23.45 -25.81 -14.39
CA VAL A 437 -23.95 -25.20 -15.63
C VAL A 437 -23.22 -25.82 -16.81
N ARG A 438 -23.86 -26.82 -17.43
CA ARG A 438 -23.58 -27.29 -18.79
C ARG A 438 -24.87 -27.27 -19.59
#